data_AF-A0A5B2ULM4-F1
#
_entry.id   AF-A0A5B2ULM4-F1
#
_cell.length_a   1.000
_cell.length_b   1.000
_cell.length_c   1.000
_cell.angle_alpha   90.00
_cell.angle_beta   90.00
_cell.angle_gamma   90.00
#
_symmetry.space_group_name_H-M   'P 1'
#
loop_
_entity.id
_entity.type
_entity.pdbx_description
1 polymer ?
#
loop_
_entity_poly.entity_id
_entity_poly.type
_entity_poly.pdbx_seq_one_letter_code
_entity_poly.pdbx_strand_id
1 'polypeptide(L)' 'MSPYVEIDKALMALEDPDKPQIEEALTEGLIVRHYTSGAINAEEFHWYSARLLDVCRRRKEMK' A
#
# COMPACT_ATOMS: atom_id res chain seq x y z
N MET A 1 -13.86 6.74 -4.51
CA MET A 1 -12.83 7.51 -5.24
C MET A 1 -12.24 6.56 -6.29
N SER A 2 -11.29 6.97 -7.14
CA SER A 2 -10.63 6.00 -8.04
C SER A 2 -9.79 5.00 -7.22
N PRO A 3 -9.80 3.69 -7.50
CA PRO A 3 -9.03 2.70 -6.75
C PRO A 3 -7.53 3.04 -6.71
N TYR A 4 -6.99 3.53 -7.83
CA TYR A 4 -5.60 3.99 -7.94
C TYR A 4 -5.28 5.12 -6.96
N VAL A 5 -6.19 6.10 -6.86
CA VAL A 5 -6.02 7.25 -5.95
C VAL A 5 -6.12 6.82 -4.49
N GLU A 6 -6.98 5.86 -4.16
CA GLU A 6 -7.11 5.32 -2.80
C GLU A 6 -5.83 4.58 -2.38
N ILE A 7 -5.29 3.74 -3.26
CA ILE A 7 -4.04 3.01 -3.00
C ILE A 7 -2.84 3.96 -2.91
N ASP A 8 -2.70 4.92 -3.84
CA ASP A 8 -1.57 5.87 -3.81
C ASP A 8 -1.58 6.73 -2.55
N LYS A 9 -2.76 7.19 -2.11
CA LYS A 9 -2.87 7.94 -0.86
C LYS A 9 -2.48 7.11 0.36
N ALA A 10 -2.89 5.85 0.41
CA ALA A 10 -2.53 4.94 1.49
C ALA A 10 -1.00 4.72 1.52
N LEU A 11 -0.38 4.47 0.38
CA LEU A 11 1.08 4.32 0.26
C LEU A 11 1.84 5.59 0.64
N MET A 12 1.40 6.76 0.16
CA MET A 12 2.02 8.05 0.53
C MET A 12 1.90 8.31 2.04
N ALA A 13 0.77 7.94 2.66
CA ALA A 13 0.61 8.11 4.10
C ALA A 13 1.64 7.30 4.90
N LEU A 14 2.05 6.12 4.41
CA LEU A 14 3.07 5.28 5.04
C LEU A 14 4.50 5.83 4.92
N GLU A 15 4.76 6.81 4.05
CA GLU A 15 6.08 7.45 3.98
C GLU A 15 6.42 8.25 5.25
N ASP A 16 5.41 8.57 6.06
CA ASP A 16 5.59 9.14 7.40
C ASP A 16 6.04 8.05 8.40
N PRO A 17 7.27 8.15 8.95
CA PRO A 17 7.84 7.14 9.85
C PRO A 17 7.08 7.02 11.18
N ASP A 18 6.36 8.07 11.59
CA ASP A 18 5.60 8.08 12.85
C ASP A 18 4.24 7.37 12.74
N LYS A 19 3.87 6.93 11.53
CA LYS A 19 2.63 6.17 11.35
C LYS A 19 2.62 4.88 12.18
N PRO A 20 1.45 4.45 12.66
CA PRO A 20 1.30 3.13 13.24
C PRO A 20 1.64 2.00 12.25
N GLN A 21 2.08 0.85 12.75
CA GLN A 21 2.27 -0.36 11.93
C GLN A 21 0.95 -0.90 11.37
N ILE A 22 -0.18 -0.64 12.05
CA ILE A 22 -1.51 -1.07 11.58
C ILE A 22 -1.86 -0.47 10.22
N GLU A 23 -1.30 0.69 9.86
CA GLU A 23 -1.51 1.33 8.56
C GLU A 23 -0.91 0.50 7.41
N GLU A 24 0.16 -0.26 7.65
CA GLU A 24 0.74 -1.16 6.65
C GLU A 24 -0.25 -2.28 6.29
N ALA A 25 -0.83 -2.91 7.31
CA ALA A 25 -1.83 -3.97 7.15
C ALA A 25 -3.13 -3.44 6.50
N LEU A 26 -3.55 -2.22 6.84
CA LEU A 26 -4.70 -1.58 6.21
C LEU A 26 -4.45 -1.30 4.72
N THR A 27 -3.24 -0.85 4.36
CA THR A 27 -2.85 -0.59 2.96
C THR A 27 -2.78 -1.89 2.16
N GLU A 28 -2.23 -2.96 2.74
CA GLU A 28 -2.23 -4.29 2.13
C GLU A 28 -3.65 -4.78 1.87
N GLY A 29 -4.54 -4.69 2.88
CA GLY A 29 -5.93 -5.09 2.75
C GLY A 29 -6.68 -4.28 1.68
N LEU A 30 -6.35 -3.00 1.52
CA LEU A 30 -6.91 -2.14 0.47
C LEU A 30 -6.49 -2.61 -0.93
N ILE A 31 -5.21 -2.90 -1.13
CA ILE A 31 -4.67 -3.42 -2.40
C ILE A 31 -5.35 -4.75 -2.77
N VAL A 32 -5.43 -5.68 -1.82
CA VAL A 32 -6.09 -6.99 -2.01
C VAL A 32 -7.57 -6.82 -2.34
N ARG A 33 -8.27 -5.92 -1.66
CA ARG A 33 -9.69 -5.62 -1.93
C ARG A 33 -9.90 -5.12 -3.35
N HIS A 34 -9.06 -4.19 -3.83
CA HIS A 34 -9.18 -3.70 -5.20
C HIS A 34 -8.88 -4.77 -6.24
N TYR A 35 -7.87 -5.61 -6.01
CA TYR A 35 -7.58 -6.74 -6.90
C TYR A 35 -8.72 -7.75 -6.95
N THR A 36 -9.21 -8.20 -5.80
CA THR A 36 -10.32 -9.18 -5.72
C THR A 36 -11.64 -8.66 -6.28
N SER A 37 -11.86 -7.34 -6.23
CA SER A 37 -13.01 -6.70 -6.87
C SER A 37 -12.86 -6.50 -8.39
N GLY A 38 -11.70 -6.81 -8.98
CA GLY A 38 -11.40 -6.57 -10.39
C GLY A 38 -11.15 -5.10 -10.73
N ALA A 39 -10.93 -4.25 -9.73
CA ALA A 39 -10.68 -2.82 -9.91
C ALA A 39 -9.23 -2.51 -10.34
N ILE A 40 -8.30 -3.44 -10.09
CA ILE A 40 -6.94 -3.45 -10.61
C ILE A 40 -6.61 -4.86 -11.12
N ASN A 41 -5.71 -4.94 -12.09
CA ASN A 41 -5.26 -6.20 -12.66
C ASN A 41 -4.07 -6.81 -11.87
N ALA A 42 -3.61 -7.99 -12.30
CA ALA A 42 -2.51 -8.69 -11.61
C ALA A 42 -1.17 -7.95 -11.68
N GLU A 43 -0.85 -7.29 -12.80
CA GLU A 43 0.38 -6.51 -12.95
C GLU A 43 0.39 -5.31 -11.98
N GLU A 44 -0.72 -4.58 -11.92
CA GLU A 44 -0.92 -3.46 -11.00
C GLU A 44 -0.87 -3.93 -9.54
N PHE A 45 -1.50 -5.07 -9.22
CA PHE A 45 -1.43 -5.67 -7.89
C PHE A 45 0.02 -5.98 -7.48
N HIS A 46 0.81 -6.59 -8.37
CA HIS A 46 2.21 -6.88 -8.11
C HIS A 46 3.04 -5.61 -7.94
N TRP A 47 2.80 -4.60 -8.77
CA TRP A 47 3.46 -3.30 -8.67
C TRP A 47 3.19 -2.61 -7.34
N TYR A 48 1.92 -2.52 -6.93
CA TYR A 48 1.53 -1.92 -5.65
C TYR A 48 2.07 -2.70 -4.45
N SER A 49 2.06 -4.03 -4.51
CA SER A 49 2.61 -4.89 -3.45
C SER A 49 4.12 -4.71 -3.28
N ALA A 50 4.86 -4.60 -4.39
CA ALA A 50 6.30 -4.32 -4.36
C ALA A 50 6.59 -2.95 -3.75
N ARG A 51 5.81 -1.93 -4.13
CA ARG A 51 5.94 -0.59 -3.56
C ARG A 51 5.64 -0.54 -2.07
N LEU A 52 4.61 -1.25 -1.60
CA LEU A 52 4.32 -1.38 -0.17
C LEU A 52 5.51 -1.99 0.59
N LEU A 53 6.08 -3.07 0.05
CA LEU A 53 7.25 -3.74 0.66
C LEU A 53 8.45 -2.79 0.80
N ASP A 54 8.72 -1.97 -0.21
CA ASP A 54 9.81 -0.99 -0.17
C ASP A 54 9.58 0.08 0.90
N VAL A 55 8.34 0.59 1.02
CA VAL A 55 7.99 1.54 2.08
C VAL A 55 8.16 0.91 3.47
N CYS A 56 7.62 -0.29 3.68
CA CYS A 56 7.76 -1.03 4.94
C CYS A 56 9.23 -1.28 5.31
N ARG A 57 10.10 -1.57 4.33
CA ARG A 57 11.55 -1.76 4.56
C ARG A 57 12.21 -0.46 5.01
N ARG A 58 11.97 0.65 4.28
CA ARG A 58 12.53 1.97 4.64
C ARG A 58 12.13 2.38 6.06
N ARG A 59 10.87 2.16 6.45
CA ARG A 59 10.40 2.47 7.81
C ARG A 59 11.08 1.64 8.90
N LYS A 60 11.47 0.40 8.61
CA LYS A 60 12.24 -0.44 9.54
C LYS A 60 13.70 -0.01 9.64
N GLU A 61 14.29 0.49 8.55
CA GLU A 61 15.67 1.00 8.53
C GLU A 61 15.83 2.37 9.20
N MET A 62 14.76 3.17 9.26
CA MET A 62 14.73 4.48 9.92
C MET A 62 14.45 4.42 11.43
N LYS A 63 14.14 3.24 11.98
CA LYS A 63 13.92 2.99 13.42
C LYS A 63 15.17 2.46 14.09
#